data_AF-A0A9E4N765-F1
#
_entry.id   AF-A0A9E4N765-F1
#
_cell.length_a   1.000
_cell.length_b   1.000
_cell.length_c   1.000
_cell.angle_alpha   90.00
_cell.angle_beta   90.00
_cell.angle_gamma   90.00
#
_symmetry.space_group_name_H-M   'P 1'
#
loop_
_entity.id
_entity.type
_entity.pdbx_description
1 polymer ?
#
loop_
_entity_poly.entity_id
_entity_poly.type
_entity_poly.pdbx_seq_one_letter_code
_entity_poly.pdbx_strand_id
1 'polypeptide(L)'
;MSQLRITEIFVSLQGESNTVGLPTVFVRLTGCPLRCVYCDTEYAFSGGEKMPIESILQQISELRTRRICVTGGEPLAQAACTELLSRLCDAGYEVSLETSGALDISEVDPRVERVIDLKTPGSGEVKKNRLANLGCLRASDQLKFVISDRADYEWSRAMLKDHDLEGACEILFSPVHGKQNPTQLAEWILQDRLDVRFQMQLHKLLWDDQPGR
;
A
#
# COMPACT_ATOMS: atom_id res chain seq x y z
N MET A 1 16.61 -12.74 18.31
CA MET A 1 16.52 -12.41 16.89
C MET A 1 15.09 -11.97 16.62
N SER A 2 14.91 -10.82 15.97
CA SER A 2 13.59 -10.30 15.61
C SER A 2 12.92 -11.22 14.60
N GLN A 3 11.60 -11.38 14.71
CA GLN A 3 10.81 -12.25 13.85
C GLN A 3 9.56 -11.53 13.37
N LEU A 4 9.11 -11.89 12.18
CA LEU A 4 7.86 -11.43 11.60
C LEU A 4 6.97 -12.62 11.28
N ARG A 5 5.66 -12.42 11.32
CA ARG A 5 4.68 -13.38 10.83
C ARG A 5 4.40 -13.08 9.37
N ILE A 6 4.74 -14.02 8.50
CA ILE A 6 4.71 -13.89 7.05
C ILE A 6 3.63 -14.80 6.48
N THR A 7 2.78 -14.23 5.63
CA THR A 7 1.78 -14.99 4.87
C THR A 7 2.41 -15.58 3.62
N GLU A 8 3.18 -14.78 2.86
CA GLU A 8 3.84 -15.23 1.63
C GLU A 8 5.00 -14.30 1.24
N ILE A 9 5.96 -14.85 0.49
CA ILE A 9 7.03 -14.13 -0.20
C ILE A 9 7.08 -14.66 -1.63
N PHE A 10 6.87 -13.79 -2.63
CA PHE A 10 6.76 -14.19 -4.02
C PHE A 10 7.21 -13.07 -4.97
N VAL A 11 7.41 -13.39 -6.25
CA VAL A 11 7.74 -12.42 -7.30
C VAL A 11 6.54 -12.24 -8.22
N SER A 12 6.20 -10.98 -8.48
CA SER A 12 5.18 -10.58 -9.45
C SER A 12 5.57 -9.23 -10.11
N LEU A 13 4.67 -8.65 -10.90
CA LEU A 13 4.71 -7.25 -11.27
C LEU A 13 3.99 -6.42 -10.20
N GLN A 14 4.57 -5.28 -9.82
CA GLN A 14 3.84 -4.30 -9.04
C GLN A 14 2.57 -3.89 -9.81
N GLY A 15 1.41 -4.08 -9.19
CA GLY A 15 0.12 -3.86 -9.83
C GLY A 15 -0.43 -2.45 -9.62
N GLU A 16 0.17 -1.68 -8.72
CA GLU A 16 -0.29 -0.38 -8.26
C GLU A 16 0.90 0.58 -8.08
N SER A 17 0.64 1.81 -7.62
CA SER A 17 1.64 2.86 -7.39
C SER A 17 2.38 3.30 -8.67
N ASN A 18 3.34 4.21 -8.53
CA ASN A 18 4.19 4.68 -9.62
C ASN A 18 5.14 3.62 -10.22
N THR A 19 5.32 2.49 -9.53
CA THR A 19 6.16 1.37 -9.97
C THR A 19 5.35 0.27 -10.68
N VAL A 20 4.09 0.54 -11.02
CA VAL A 20 3.22 -0.38 -11.75
C VAL A 20 3.90 -0.97 -13.00
N GLY A 21 3.78 -2.30 -13.17
CA GLY A 21 4.37 -3.07 -14.25
C GLY A 21 5.82 -3.52 -14.02
N LEU A 22 6.47 -3.12 -12.92
CA LEU A 22 7.84 -3.51 -12.64
C LEU A 22 7.93 -4.84 -11.85
N PRO A 23 8.84 -5.77 -12.21
CA PRO A 23 9.12 -6.96 -11.42
C PRO A 23 9.54 -6.59 -9.99
N THR A 24 8.85 -7.19 -9.02
CA THR A 24 8.93 -6.85 -7.60
C THR A 24 8.74 -8.12 -6.75
N VAL A 25 9.55 -8.26 -5.70
CA VAL A 25 9.31 -9.26 -4.66
C VAL A 25 8.32 -8.67 -3.67
N PHE A 26 7.24 -9.38 -3.43
CA PHE A 26 6.28 -9.04 -2.40
C PHE A 26 6.60 -9.80 -1.13
N VAL A 27 6.67 -9.08 -0.01
CA VAL A 27 6.80 -9.65 1.34
C VAL A 27 5.51 -9.34 2.08
N ARG A 28 4.59 -10.31 2.11
CA ARG A 28 3.26 -10.14 2.69
C ARG A 28 3.25 -10.57 4.16
N LEU A 29 3.15 -9.60 5.06
CA LEU A 29 3.01 -9.82 6.50
C LEU A 29 1.57 -10.23 6.87
N THR A 30 1.45 -10.96 7.97
CA THR A 30 0.17 -11.40 8.51
C THR A 30 -0.36 -10.45 9.59
N GLY A 31 -1.67 -10.21 9.57
CA GLY A 31 -2.43 -9.54 10.62
C GLY A 31 -2.72 -8.09 10.29
N CYS A 32 -3.99 -7.67 10.40
CA CYS A 32 -4.42 -6.29 10.16
C CYS A 32 -5.39 -5.85 11.27
N PRO A 33 -5.28 -4.63 11.81
CA PRO A 33 -6.24 -4.10 12.78
C PRO A 33 -7.51 -3.54 12.13
N LEU A 34 -7.61 -3.53 10.80
CA LEU A 34 -8.75 -3.04 10.02
C LEU A 34 -9.55 -4.21 9.43
N ARG A 35 -10.85 -3.99 9.17
CA ARG A 35 -11.76 -4.90 8.46
C ARG A 35 -12.47 -4.12 7.34
N CYS A 36 -11.66 -3.65 6.39
CA CYS A 36 -12.18 -2.86 5.27
C CYS A 36 -13.21 -3.67 4.48
N VAL A 37 -14.34 -3.05 4.15
CA VAL A 37 -15.48 -3.68 3.45
C VAL A 37 -15.09 -4.29 2.09
N TYR A 38 -14.06 -3.74 1.44
CA TYR A 38 -13.56 -4.19 0.13
C TYR A 38 -12.15 -4.78 0.20
N CYS A 39 -11.75 -5.35 1.34
CA CYS A 39 -10.42 -5.97 1.45
C CYS A 39 -10.30 -7.18 0.49
N ASP A 40 -9.30 -7.17 -0.38
CA ASP A 40 -8.98 -8.27 -1.30
C ASP A 40 -7.96 -9.27 -0.72
N THR A 41 -7.44 -9.00 0.48
CA THR A 41 -6.39 -9.78 1.13
C THR A 41 -6.81 -10.28 2.52
N GLU A 42 -8.09 -10.66 2.70
CA GLU A 42 -8.59 -11.15 4.00
C GLU A 42 -7.85 -12.40 4.48
N TYR A 43 -7.32 -13.21 3.56
CA TYR A 43 -6.51 -14.39 3.87
C TYR A 43 -5.24 -14.06 4.67
N ALA A 44 -4.76 -12.82 4.60
CA ALA A 44 -3.61 -12.37 5.38
C ALA A 44 -3.96 -11.90 6.80
N PHE A 45 -5.24 -11.94 7.24
CA PHE A 45 -5.61 -11.53 8.61
C PHE A 45 -5.16 -12.53 9.70
N SER A 46 -4.94 -13.78 9.34
CA SER A 46 -4.53 -14.85 10.26
C SER A 46 -3.68 -15.90 9.52
N GLY A 47 -3.28 -16.98 10.19
CA GLY A 47 -2.36 -17.96 9.58
C GLY A 47 -0.94 -17.41 9.48
N GLY A 48 -0.17 -17.78 8.47
CA GLY A 48 1.21 -17.33 8.30
C GLY A 48 2.22 -17.92 9.31
N GLU A 49 3.48 -17.88 8.93
CA GLU A 49 4.61 -18.49 9.62
C GLU A 49 5.47 -17.43 10.31
N LYS A 50 5.95 -17.73 11.53
CA LYS A 50 6.93 -16.87 12.21
C LYS A 50 8.31 -17.14 11.61
N MET A 51 8.85 -16.14 10.94
CA MET A 51 10.15 -16.21 10.28
C MET A 51 11.13 -15.21 10.92
N PRO A 52 12.38 -15.62 11.24
CA PRO A 52 13.46 -14.69 11.52
C PRO A 52 13.71 -13.76 10.34
N ILE A 53 14.06 -12.50 10.61
CA ILE A 53 14.40 -11.53 9.56
C ILE A 53 15.55 -12.04 8.68
N GLU A 54 16.54 -12.73 9.25
CA GLU A 54 17.64 -13.34 8.51
C GLU A 54 17.15 -14.37 7.47
N SER A 55 16.15 -15.18 7.82
CA SER A 55 15.56 -16.15 6.89
C SER A 55 14.77 -15.47 5.77
N ILE A 56 14.06 -14.37 6.08
CA ILE A 56 13.35 -13.55 5.09
C ILE A 56 14.34 -12.95 4.09
N LEU A 57 15.43 -12.33 4.57
CA LEU A 57 16.48 -11.75 3.72
C LEU A 57 17.14 -12.80 2.82
N GLN A 58 17.42 -13.99 3.36
CA GLN A 58 17.99 -15.10 2.59
C GLN A 58 17.04 -15.51 1.46
N GLN A 59 15.76 -15.74 1.75
CA GLN A 59 14.77 -16.11 0.74
C GLN A 59 14.61 -15.03 -0.34
N ILE A 60 14.60 -13.75 0.04
CA ILE A 60 14.52 -12.63 -0.91
C ILE A 60 15.74 -12.62 -1.85
N SER A 61 16.94 -12.88 -1.34
CA SER A 61 18.18 -12.88 -2.15
C SER A 61 18.16 -13.90 -3.29
N GLU A 62 17.40 -14.98 -3.14
CA GLU A 62 17.27 -16.05 -4.13
C GLU A 62 16.34 -15.67 -5.29
N LEU A 63 15.48 -14.66 -5.11
CA LEU A 63 14.47 -14.22 -6.07
C LEU A 63 14.99 -13.23 -7.13
N ARG A 64 16.28 -12.84 -7.06
CA ARG A 64 17.02 -12.08 -8.08
C ARG A 64 16.29 -10.84 -8.63
N THR A 65 15.60 -10.12 -7.77
CA THR A 65 14.82 -8.93 -8.13
C THR A 65 15.26 -7.76 -7.25
N ARG A 66 15.43 -6.57 -7.85
CA ARG A 66 15.93 -5.38 -7.18
C ARG A 66 14.89 -4.68 -6.29
N ARG A 67 13.61 -4.79 -6.66
CA ARG A 67 12.50 -4.12 -5.98
C ARG A 67 11.81 -5.05 -5.01
N ILE A 68 11.53 -4.54 -3.81
CA ILE A 68 10.82 -5.24 -2.75
C ILE A 68 9.64 -4.37 -2.30
N CYS A 69 8.43 -4.92 -2.34
CA CYS A 69 7.26 -4.32 -1.71
C CYS A 69 6.93 -5.08 -0.43
N VAL A 70 7.08 -4.43 0.71
CA VAL A 70 6.61 -4.95 2.00
C VAL A 70 5.17 -4.51 2.19
N THR A 71 4.27 -5.48 2.38
CA THR A 71 2.81 -5.29 2.42
C THR A 71 2.18 -6.32 3.35
N GLY A 72 0.86 -6.46 3.33
CA GLY A 72 0.10 -7.58 3.89
C GLY A 72 -1.07 -7.14 4.72
N GLY A 73 -1.56 -7.98 5.64
CA GLY A 73 -2.23 -7.36 6.77
C GLY A 73 -1.28 -6.29 7.33
N GLU A 74 -1.80 -5.12 7.72
CA GLU A 74 -1.03 -3.91 8.07
C GLU A 74 0.43 -4.17 8.56
N PRO A 75 1.46 -3.92 7.72
CA PRO A 75 2.83 -4.29 8.06
C PRO A 75 3.34 -3.65 9.35
N LEU A 76 2.96 -2.39 9.58
CA LEU A 76 3.40 -1.64 10.77
C LEU A 76 2.73 -2.13 12.06
N ALA A 77 1.76 -3.05 11.98
CA ALA A 77 1.20 -3.72 13.16
C ALA A 77 2.20 -4.70 13.79
N GLN A 78 3.26 -5.08 13.08
CA GLN A 78 4.36 -5.87 13.60
C GLN A 78 5.58 -4.96 13.83
N ALA A 79 5.96 -4.74 15.09
CA ALA A 79 7.02 -3.79 15.45
C ALA A 79 8.37 -4.05 14.75
N ALA A 80 8.70 -5.31 14.44
CA ALA A 80 9.92 -5.68 13.73
C ALA A 80 9.90 -5.34 12.22
N CYS A 81 8.79 -4.80 11.68
CA CYS A 81 8.69 -4.42 10.27
C CYS A 81 9.66 -3.30 9.91
N THR A 82 9.82 -2.30 10.80
CA THR A 82 10.78 -1.20 10.62
C THR A 82 12.22 -1.71 10.51
N GLU A 83 12.59 -2.72 11.32
CA GLU A 83 13.88 -3.39 11.22
C GLU A 83 14.06 -4.09 9.86
N LEU A 84 13.06 -4.84 9.38
CA LEU A 84 13.13 -5.49 8.06
C LEU A 84 13.33 -4.46 6.95
N LEU A 85 12.58 -3.36 6.97
CA LEU A 85 12.65 -2.30 5.96
C LEU A 85 14.06 -1.69 5.86
N SER A 86 14.67 -1.33 7.00
CA SER A 86 16.05 -0.81 7.03
C SER A 86 17.06 -1.84 6.53
N ARG A 87 16.93 -3.12 6.95
CA ARG A 87 17.85 -4.19 6.54
C ARG A 87 17.77 -4.48 5.04
N LEU A 88 16.59 -4.37 4.42
CA LEU A 88 16.43 -4.47 2.97
C LEU A 88 17.13 -3.31 2.25
N CYS A 89 16.97 -2.09 2.75
CA CYS A 89 17.68 -0.93 2.20
C CYS A 89 19.20 -1.06 2.34
N ASP A 90 19.70 -1.58 3.47
CA ASP A 90 21.13 -1.83 3.70
C ASP A 90 21.69 -2.90 2.75
N ALA A 91 20.86 -3.86 2.32
CA ALA A 91 21.21 -4.85 1.32
C ALA A 91 21.15 -4.31 -0.13
N GLY A 92 20.81 -3.03 -0.33
CA GLY A 92 20.83 -2.36 -1.63
C GLY A 92 19.55 -2.55 -2.47
N TYR A 93 18.45 -3.01 -1.87
CA TYR A 93 17.17 -3.11 -2.56
C TYR A 93 16.46 -1.75 -2.69
N GLU A 94 15.63 -1.62 -3.72
CA GLU A 94 14.61 -0.57 -3.81
C GLU A 94 13.38 -1.03 -3.04
N VAL A 95 13.06 -0.36 -1.93
CA VAL A 95 12.03 -0.84 -0.99
C VAL A 95 10.83 0.10 -1.00
N SER A 96 9.65 -0.46 -1.20
CA SER A 96 8.38 0.21 -0.97
C SER A 96 7.62 -0.44 0.20
N LEU A 97 6.85 0.36 0.93
CA LEU A 97 5.95 -0.08 1.99
C LEU A 97 4.52 0.29 1.63
N GLU A 98 3.63 -0.69 1.54
CA GLU A 98 2.19 -0.46 1.45
C GLU A 98 1.54 -0.56 2.84
N THR A 99 0.94 0.54 3.31
CA THR A 99 0.33 0.65 4.65
C THR A 99 -1.03 1.35 4.58
N SER A 100 -1.92 1.07 5.53
CA SER A 100 -3.23 1.72 5.65
C SER A 100 -3.20 3.14 6.22
N GLY A 101 -2.06 3.60 6.71
CA GLY A 101 -1.97 4.89 7.41
C GLY A 101 -2.68 4.92 8.77
N ALA A 102 -3.08 3.77 9.31
CA ALA A 102 -3.68 3.66 10.64
C ALA A 102 -2.65 3.68 11.79
N LEU A 103 -1.38 3.37 11.48
CA LEU A 103 -0.26 3.34 12.42
C LEU A 103 0.77 4.41 12.07
N ASP A 104 1.65 4.71 13.02
CA ASP A 104 2.67 5.76 12.87
C ASP A 104 3.69 5.40 11.79
N ILE A 105 3.92 6.31 10.84
CA ILE A 105 4.86 6.13 9.73
C ILE A 105 6.19 6.87 9.93
N SER A 106 6.35 7.64 11.01
CA SER A 106 7.51 8.52 11.23
C SER A 106 8.82 7.75 11.40
N GLU A 107 8.75 6.55 11.97
CA GLU A 107 9.90 5.65 12.21
C GLU A 107 10.29 4.80 10.99
N VAL A 108 9.60 4.96 9.86
CA VAL A 108 9.95 4.26 8.62
C VAL A 108 11.21 4.88 8.01
N ASP A 109 12.18 4.03 7.69
CA ASP A 109 13.46 4.40 7.08
C ASP A 109 13.28 5.42 5.93
N PRO A 110 14.07 6.51 5.88
CA PRO A 110 13.95 7.54 4.86
C PRO A 110 14.16 7.04 3.42
N ARG A 111 14.83 5.89 3.23
CA ARG A 111 15.08 5.29 1.91
C ARG A 111 13.87 4.50 1.37
N VAL A 112 12.90 4.20 2.22
CA VAL A 112 11.69 3.47 1.84
C VAL A 112 10.65 4.43 1.28
N GLU A 113 10.14 4.10 0.11
CA GLU A 113 8.98 4.76 -0.48
C GLU A 113 7.70 4.25 0.18
N ARG A 114 6.91 5.12 0.80
CA ARG A 114 5.66 4.73 1.47
C ARG A 114 4.49 4.96 0.54
N VAL A 115 3.68 3.94 0.33
CA VAL A 115 2.39 4.01 -0.33
C VAL A 115 1.32 3.88 0.76
N ILE A 116 0.70 5.00 1.10
CA ILE A 116 -0.24 5.11 2.21
C ILE A 116 -1.66 5.10 1.65
N ASP A 117 -2.44 4.07 1.94
CA ASP A 117 -3.84 3.96 1.54
C ASP A 117 -4.76 4.60 2.58
N LEU A 118 -5.04 5.89 2.40
CA LEU A 118 -5.91 6.67 3.27
C LEU A 118 -7.36 6.21 3.09
N LYS A 119 -7.90 5.58 4.12
CA LYS A 119 -9.18 4.86 4.04
C LYS A 119 -10.35 5.81 3.86
N THR A 120 -11.03 5.69 2.74
CA THR A 120 -12.26 6.43 2.42
C THR A 120 -13.45 5.93 3.25
N PRO A 121 -14.55 6.70 3.38
CA PRO A 121 -15.75 6.26 4.10
C PRO A 121 -16.27 4.88 3.67
N GLY A 122 -16.25 4.58 2.37
CA GLY A 122 -16.69 3.32 1.79
C GLY A 122 -15.88 2.10 2.26
N SER A 123 -14.70 2.29 2.85
CA SER A 123 -13.94 1.22 3.50
C SER A 123 -14.59 0.71 4.77
N GLY A 124 -15.45 1.52 5.42
CA GLY A 124 -15.93 1.28 6.79
C GLY A 124 -14.90 1.60 7.89
N GLU A 125 -13.66 1.94 7.52
CA GLU A 125 -12.52 2.10 8.44
C GLU A 125 -11.94 3.52 8.43
N VAL A 126 -12.63 4.51 7.86
CA VAL A 126 -12.18 5.93 7.77
C VAL A 126 -11.75 6.51 9.12
N LYS A 127 -12.36 6.08 10.24
CA LYS A 127 -12.03 6.54 11.60
C LYS A 127 -10.68 6.00 12.11
N LYS A 128 -10.09 5.01 11.44
CA LYS A 128 -8.77 4.46 11.78
C LYS A 128 -7.62 5.26 11.19
N ASN A 129 -7.88 6.15 10.24
CA ASN A 129 -6.84 6.99 9.65
C ASN A 129 -6.15 7.83 10.74
N ARG A 130 -4.84 7.70 10.86
CA ARG A 130 -4.02 8.57 11.71
C ARG A 130 -3.63 9.81 10.91
N LEU A 131 -4.47 10.85 10.92
CA LEU A 131 -4.23 12.07 10.13
C LEU A 131 -2.91 12.79 10.47
N ALA A 132 -2.34 12.56 11.66
CA ALA A 132 -1.00 13.05 12.01
C ALA A 132 0.08 12.58 11.02
N ASN A 133 -0.12 11.43 10.36
CA ASN A 133 0.79 10.92 9.34
C ASN A 133 0.91 11.84 8.12
N LEU A 134 -0.11 12.67 7.83
CA LEU A 134 -0.06 13.60 6.71
C LEU A 134 1.07 14.63 6.88
N GLY A 135 1.37 15.03 8.13
CA GLY A 135 2.51 15.91 8.43
C GLY A 135 3.88 15.23 8.33
N CYS A 136 3.92 13.91 8.12
CA CYS A 136 5.15 13.13 7.96
C CYS A 136 5.41 12.73 6.50
N LEU A 137 4.53 13.12 5.56
CA LEU A 137 4.68 12.82 4.14
C LEU A 137 5.97 13.44 3.56
N ARG A 138 6.59 12.71 2.66
CA ARG A 138 7.78 13.10 1.89
C ARG A 138 7.38 13.16 0.43
N ALA A 139 8.12 13.95 -0.35
CA ALA A 139 7.89 14.07 -1.80
C ALA A 139 8.03 12.73 -2.56
N SER A 140 8.77 11.77 -1.99
CA SER A 140 8.94 10.43 -2.54
C SER A 140 7.84 9.45 -2.14
N ASP A 141 6.91 9.83 -1.26
CA ASP A 141 5.80 8.96 -0.88
C ASP A 141 4.65 9.05 -1.90
N GLN A 142 3.66 8.19 -1.70
CA GLN A 142 2.43 8.18 -2.45
C GLN A 142 1.25 8.08 -1.49
N LEU A 143 0.23 8.91 -1.67
CA LEU A 143 -1.02 8.85 -0.91
C LEU A 143 -2.13 8.33 -1.83
N LYS A 144 -2.63 7.14 -1.50
CA LYS A 144 -3.65 6.43 -2.27
C LYS A 144 -5.02 6.57 -1.63
N PHE A 145 -6.02 6.79 -2.47
CA PHE A 145 -7.44 6.75 -2.12
C PHE A 145 -8.11 5.67 -2.96
N VAL A 146 -8.65 4.65 -2.29
CA VAL A 146 -9.47 3.64 -2.95
C VAL A 146 -10.93 4.09 -2.92
N ILE A 147 -11.47 4.38 -4.10
CA ILE A 147 -12.77 5.03 -4.32
C ILE A 147 -13.82 3.99 -4.67
N SER A 148 -14.85 3.86 -3.83
CA SER A 148 -15.91 2.87 -4.02
C SER A 148 -17.20 3.43 -4.65
N ASP A 149 -17.39 4.75 -4.59
CA ASP A 149 -18.51 5.50 -5.16
C ASP A 149 -18.20 7.01 -5.26
N ARG A 150 -19.21 7.82 -5.65
CA ARG A 150 -19.08 9.28 -5.73
C ARG A 150 -18.86 9.94 -4.37
N ALA A 151 -19.38 9.38 -3.28
CA ALA A 151 -19.21 9.97 -1.95
C ALA A 151 -17.74 9.84 -1.48
N ASP A 152 -17.10 8.70 -1.74
CA ASP A 152 -15.66 8.52 -1.51
C ASP A 152 -14.83 9.49 -2.35
N TYR A 153 -15.22 9.73 -3.61
CA TYR A 153 -14.54 10.68 -4.49
C TYR A 153 -14.60 12.12 -3.94
N GLU A 154 -15.79 12.60 -3.56
CA GLU A 154 -15.93 13.95 -2.99
C GLU A 154 -15.23 14.09 -1.65
N TRP A 155 -15.28 13.06 -0.81
CA TRP A 155 -14.54 13.02 0.44
C TRP A 155 -13.03 13.12 0.20
N SER A 156 -12.52 12.38 -0.79
CA SER A 156 -11.09 12.40 -1.13
C SER A 156 -10.66 13.78 -1.63
N ARG A 157 -11.47 14.43 -2.47
CA ARG A 157 -11.23 15.82 -2.90
C ARG A 157 -11.22 16.80 -1.72
N ALA A 158 -12.16 16.67 -0.79
CA ALA A 158 -12.18 17.50 0.41
C ALA A 158 -10.92 17.29 1.24
N MET A 159 -10.45 16.04 1.41
CA MET A 159 -9.18 15.75 2.11
C MET A 159 -7.98 16.42 1.46
N LEU A 160 -7.88 16.40 0.12
CA LEU A 160 -6.78 17.06 -0.58
C LEU A 160 -6.74 18.57 -0.28
N LYS A 161 -7.91 19.21 -0.30
CA LYS A 161 -8.05 20.65 -0.04
C LYS A 161 -7.82 21.00 1.43
N ASP A 162 -8.49 20.29 2.33
CA ASP A 162 -8.51 20.60 3.77
C ASP A 162 -7.14 20.38 4.44
N HIS A 163 -6.30 19.54 3.83
CA HIS A 163 -4.96 19.22 4.31
C HIS A 163 -3.82 19.70 3.40
N ASP A 164 -4.12 20.50 2.38
CA ASP A 164 -3.12 21.07 1.44
C ASP A 164 -2.18 20.00 0.86
N LEU A 165 -2.76 18.90 0.37
CA LEU A 165 -2.01 17.73 -0.11
C LEU A 165 -1.56 17.86 -1.56
N GLU A 166 -2.03 18.88 -2.28
CA GLU A 166 -1.60 19.15 -3.66
C GLU A 166 -0.09 19.47 -3.69
N GLY A 167 0.68 18.68 -4.43
CA GLY A 167 2.14 18.82 -4.52
C GLY A 167 2.94 18.30 -3.31
N ALA A 168 2.29 17.79 -2.26
CA ALA A 168 2.99 17.24 -1.10
C ALA A 168 3.71 15.91 -1.42
N CYS A 169 3.06 15.07 -2.22
CA CYS A 169 3.54 13.79 -2.72
C CYS A 169 2.66 13.36 -3.91
N GLU A 170 2.91 12.19 -4.50
CA GLU A 170 2.05 11.70 -5.58
C GLU A 170 0.71 11.20 -5.01
N ILE A 171 -0.39 11.72 -5.55
CA ILE A 171 -1.74 11.34 -5.13
C ILE A 171 -2.34 10.35 -6.13
N LEU A 172 -2.84 9.22 -5.63
CA LEU A 172 -3.37 8.12 -6.43
C LEU A 172 -4.86 7.92 -6.16
N PHE A 173 -5.70 7.96 -7.19
CA PHE A 173 -7.11 7.59 -7.10
C PHE A 173 -7.31 6.25 -7.82
N SER A 174 -7.70 5.22 -7.06
CA SER A 174 -7.92 3.86 -7.56
C SER A 174 -9.38 3.45 -7.35
N PRO A 175 -10.07 2.88 -8.36
CA PRO A 175 -11.41 2.35 -8.15
C PRO A 175 -11.37 1.07 -7.30
N VAL A 176 -12.38 0.84 -6.47
CA VAL A 176 -12.61 -0.50 -5.88
C VAL A 176 -12.95 -1.47 -7.01
N HIS A 177 -12.15 -2.53 -7.14
CA HIS A 177 -12.38 -3.58 -8.13
C HIS A 177 -13.78 -4.19 -8.04
N GLY A 178 -14.42 -4.41 -9.19
CA GLY A 178 -15.76 -5.00 -9.29
C GLY A 178 -16.91 -4.11 -8.76
N LYS A 179 -16.62 -2.95 -8.15
CA LYS A 179 -17.63 -2.05 -7.56
C LYS A 179 -17.69 -0.70 -8.25
N GLN A 180 -16.58 0.04 -8.31
CA GLN A 180 -16.55 1.35 -8.96
C GLN A 180 -16.16 1.20 -10.43
N ASN A 181 -16.96 1.77 -11.33
CA ASN A 181 -16.63 1.80 -12.76
C ASN A 181 -15.36 2.66 -12.98
N PRO A 182 -14.28 2.10 -13.56
CA PRO A 182 -13.02 2.82 -13.75
C PRO A 182 -13.13 4.03 -14.69
N THR A 183 -13.86 3.88 -15.80
CA THR A 183 -14.10 4.97 -16.76
C THR A 183 -14.82 6.13 -16.10
N GLN A 184 -15.84 5.83 -15.30
CA GLN A 184 -16.58 6.86 -14.58
C GLN A 184 -15.69 7.61 -13.57
N LEU A 185 -14.83 6.91 -12.84
CA LEU A 185 -13.87 7.57 -11.93
C LEU A 185 -12.90 8.47 -12.70
N ALA A 186 -12.39 8.00 -13.85
CA ALA A 186 -11.54 8.82 -14.72
C ALA A 186 -12.28 10.06 -15.24
N GLU A 187 -13.53 9.93 -15.67
CA GLU A 187 -14.38 11.05 -16.09
C GLU A 187 -14.56 12.09 -14.99
N TRP A 188 -14.76 11.66 -13.73
CA TRP A 188 -14.84 12.56 -12.59
C TRP A 188 -13.54 13.35 -12.40
N ILE A 189 -12.38 12.68 -12.41
CA ILE A 189 -11.06 13.32 -12.32
C ILE A 189 -10.87 14.35 -13.43
N LEU A 190 -11.20 13.99 -14.68
CA LEU A 190 -11.07 14.87 -15.84
C LEU A 190 -12.02 16.09 -15.77
N GLN A 191 -13.27 15.87 -15.36
CA GLN A 191 -14.26 16.93 -15.22
C GLN A 191 -13.85 17.97 -14.18
N ASP A 192 -13.37 17.51 -13.03
CA ASP A 192 -12.96 18.37 -11.92
C ASP A 192 -11.51 18.89 -12.08
N ARG A 193 -10.80 18.46 -13.13
CA ARG A 193 -9.40 18.83 -13.44
C ARG A 193 -8.46 18.63 -12.26
N LEU A 194 -8.66 17.54 -11.54
CA LEU A 194 -7.94 17.24 -10.32
C LEU A 194 -6.52 16.76 -10.66
N ASP A 195 -5.50 17.34 -10.02
CA ASP A 195 -4.09 16.95 -10.23
C ASP A 195 -3.74 15.69 -9.43
N VAL A 196 -4.29 14.56 -9.87
CA VAL A 196 -4.08 13.24 -9.28
C VAL A 196 -3.80 12.23 -10.37
N ARG A 197 -3.06 11.17 -10.03
CA ARG A 197 -2.89 10.03 -10.90
C ARG A 197 -4.07 9.07 -10.73
N PHE A 198 -4.78 8.82 -11.82
CA PHE A 198 -5.67 7.67 -11.90
C PHE A 198 -4.86 6.38 -11.94
N GLN A 199 -5.24 5.39 -11.12
CA GLN A 199 -4.55 4.11 -11.01
C GLN A 199 -5.51 2.95 -11.20
N MET A 200 -5.18 2.04 -12.11
CA MET A 200 -5.81 0.71 -12.18
C MET A 200 -4.98 -0.32 -11.42
N GLN A 201 -5.65 -1.30 -10.83
CA GLN A 201 -5.02 -2.46 -10.21
C GLN A 201 -4.64 -3.46 -11.32
N LEU A 202 -3.44 -3.31 -11.89
CA LEU A 202 -2.99 -4.08 -13.06
C LEU A 202 -3.00 -5.59 -12.79
N HIS A 203 -2.62 -6.01 -11.57
CA HIS A 203 -2.60 -7.42 -11.19
C HIS A 203 -3.98 -8.08 -11.33
N LYS A 204 -5.07 -7.37 -11.03
CA LYS A 204 -6.44 -7.89 -11.20
C LYS A 204 -6.85 -8.07 -12.65
N LEU A 205 -6.26 -7.29 -13.56
CA LEU A 205 -6.50 -7.45 -15.00
C LEU A 205 -5.73 -8.65 -15.58
N LEU A 206 -4.58 -8.99 -14.98
CA LEU A 206 -3.69 -10.05 -15.47
C LEU A 206 -4.00 -11.41 -14.83
N TRP A 207 -4.32 -11.43 -13.53
CA TRP A 207 -4.43 -12.64 -12.72
C TRP A 207 -5.64 -12.65 -11.79
N ASP A 208 -6.57 -11.67 -11.92
CA ASP A 208 -7.72 -11.53 -11.02
C ASP A 208 -7.25 -11.40 -9.55
N ASP A 209 -7.96 -11.99 -8.58
CA ASP A 209 -7.55 -12.04 -7.17
C ASP A 209 -6.72 -13.30 -6.82
N GLN A 210 -5.93 -13.84 -7.76
CA GLN A 210 -5.11 -15.03 -7.50
C GLN A 210 -3.98 -14.73 -6.48
N PRO A 211 -3.88 -15.46 -5.35
CA PRO A 211 -2.77 -15.29 -4.41
C PRO A 211 -1.40 -15.66 -5.01
N GLY A 212 -0.35 -14.96 -4.59
CA GLY A 212 1.02 -15.20 -5.04
C GLY A 212 1.28 -14.92 -6.52
N ARG A 213 0.50 -14.04 -7.15
CA ARG A 213 0.59 -13.68 -8.57
C ARG A 213 0.69 -12.21 -8.84
#